data_AF-A0A9E3K265-F1
#
_entry.id   AF-A0A9E3K265-F1
#
_cell.length_a   1.000
_cell.length_b   1.000
_cell.length_c   1.000
_cell.angle_alpha   90.00
_cell.angle_beta   90.00
_cell.angle_gamma   90.00
#
_symmetry.space_group_name_H-M   'P 1'
#
loop_
_entity.id
_entity.type
_entity.pdbx_description
1 polymer ?
#
loop_
_entity_poly.entity_id
_entity_poly.type
_entity_poly.pdbx_seq_one_letter_code
_entity_poly.pdbx_strand_id
1 'polypeptide(L)'
;PAAAAPAPAAAPAPAAAPAPAPAAAAPAPAPAAAAAPAAGPAPSFSSAHASPSVRRFSRELGVDLNKVKGSGPKGRITQQDVQGFVKAALAAGPTAAPAAAGGGAGLNLLPWPSLDFSKFGETEAQPLSRIKKISGPNLHRNWVMIPHVTQFEEADVTDLEELRVDSNAAYAKAKSPVKLTMLAFVIKASIAALKKFPNFNASLDEANGHHAGFRDQGIHRRAEEVPEL
;
A
#
# COMPACT_ATOMS: atom_id res chain seq x y z
N PRO A 1 51.12 35.00 -20.14
CA PRO A 1 50.18 34.42 -19.15
C PRO A 1 50.76 34.67 -17.75
N ALA A 2 50.06 35.47 -16.94
CA ALA A 2 50.54 36.00 -15.68
C ALA A 2 50.59 34.93 -14.58
N ALA A 3 51.65 35.00 -13.77
CA ALA A 3 51.88 34.19 -12.59
C ALA A 3 50.94 34.58 -11.44
N ALA A 4 50.42 33.57 -10.75
CA ALA A 4 49.62 33.69 -9.54
C ALA A 4 50.52 33.90 -8.31
N ALA A 5 50.10 34.81 -7.43
CA ALA A 5 50.59 34.99 -6.07
C ALA A 5 49.41 35.37 -5.15
N PRO A 6 49.48 35.11 -3.83
CA PRO A 6 48.38 34.53 -3.05
C PRO A 6 47.59 35.52 -2.16
N ALA A 7 46.54 34.97 -1.55
CA ALA A 7 45.51 35.59 -0.70
C ALA A 7 46.01 36.29 0.58
N PRO A 8 45.14 37.10 1.21
CA PRO A 8 45.04 37.15 2.65
C PRO A 8 43.64 36.78 3.18
N ALA A 9 43.67 36.14 4.34
CA ALA A 9 42.56 35.62 5.12
C ALA A 9 41.67 36.73 5.72
N ALA A 10 40.38 36.42 5.89
CA ALA A 10 39.46 37.18 6.74
C ALA A 10 39.07 36.35 7.97
N ALA A 11 39.26 36.95 9.13
CA ALA A 11 39.06 36.41 10.47
C ALA A 11 37.56 36.29 10.87
N PRO A 12 37.23 35.48 11.90
CA PRO A 12 35.86 35.20 12.33
C PRO A 12 35.40 36.09 13.51
N ALA A 13 34.07 36.05 13.75
CA ALA A 13 33.29 36.39 14.96
C ALA A 13 32.19 37.46 14.71
N PRO A 14 31.07 37.51 15.47
CA PRO A 14 30.80 36.79 16.73
C PRO A 14 29.46 36.05 16.82
N ALA A 15 29.41 35.14 17.80
CA ALA A 15 28.22 34.48 18.31
C ALA A 15 27.28 35.47 19.03
N ALA A 16 25.97 35.34 18.82
CA ALA A 16 24.94 36.01 19.61
C ALA A 16 24.28 35.01 20.58
N ALA A 17 24.12 35.48 21.81
CA ALA A 17 23.66 34.79 23.02
C ALA A 17 22.15 34.42 23.01
N PRO A 18 21.67 33.59 23.97
CA PRO A 18 20.34 33.00 23.94
C PRO A 18 19.24 33.80 24.68
N ALA A 19 18.00 33.60 24.19
CA ALA A 19 16.67 33.76 24.80
C ALA A 19 16.15 35.18 25.17
N PRO A 20 14.85 35.42 24.95
CA PRO A 20 13.90 35.18 26.05
C PRO A 20 12.70 34.32 25.67
N ALA A 21 12.20 33.60 26.68
CA ALA A 21 11.02 32.73 26.64
C ALA A 21 9.72 33.53 26.34
N PRO A 22 8.79 32.98 25.54
CA PRO A 22 7.44 33.52 25.45
C PRO A 22 6.66 33.26 26.74
N ALA A 23 6.10 34.33 27.29
CA ALA A 23 5.24 34.32 28.46
C ALA A 23 3.97 33.48 28.25
N ALA A 24 3.57 32.77 29.30
CA ALA A 24 2.31 32.06 29.40
C ALA A 24 1.13 33.04 29.37
N ALA A 25 0.23 32.86 28.40
CA ALA A 25 -1.08 33.51 28.38
C ALA A 25 -2.13 32.58 29.01
N ALA A 26 -2.96 33.19 29.87
CA ALA A 26 -4.03 32.60 30.67
C ALA A 26 -5.16 31.96 29.81
N PRO A 27 -5.98 31.05 30.40
CA PRO A 27 -6.84 30.15 29.65
C PRO A 27 -8.09 30.84 29.09
N ALA A 28 -8.42 30.54 27.83
CA ALA A 28 -9.68 30.88 27.19
C ALA A 28 -10.83 29.99 27.71
N PRO A 29 -12.08 30.48 27.75
CA PRO A 29 -13.22 29.79 28.34
C PRO A 29 -13.60 28.52 27.59
N ALA A 30 -14.02 27.50 28.34
CA ALA A 30 -14.39 26.17 27.86
C ALA A 30 -15.53 26.21 26.81
N PRO A 31 -15.41 25.52 25.67
CA PRO A 31 -16.53 25.32 24.77
C PRO A 31 -17.57 24.40 25.40
N ALA A 32 -18.83 24.85 25.35
CA ALA A 32 -20.00 24.13 25.80
C ALA A 32 -20.07 22.72 25.16
N ALA A 33 -20.48 21.74 25.98
CA ALA A 33 -20.67 20.36 25.60
C ALA A 33 -21.55 20.25 24.33
N ALA A 34 -20.93 19.85 23.22
CA ALA A 34 -21.64 19.43 22.04
C ALA A 34 -22.42 18.14 22.37
N ALA A 35 -23.73 18.21 22.15
CA ALA A 35 -24.66 17.11 22.31
C ALA A 35 -24.16 15.84 21.61
N ALA A 36 -24.33 14.70 22.28
CA ALA A 36 -24.07 13.39 21.72
C ALA A 36 -24.76 13.22 20.35
N PRO A 37 -24.10 12.59 19.36
CA PRO A 37 -24.72 12.32 18.08
C PRO A 37 -25.95 11.44 18.29
N ALA A 38 -27.10 11.97 17.87
CA ALA A 38 -28.36 11.27 17.85
C ALA A 38 -28.20 9.92 17.14
N ALA A 39 -28.72 8.87 17.77
CA ALA A 39 -28.90 7.56 17.16
C ALA A 39 -29.49 7.73 15.75
N GLY A 40 -28.96 6.96 14.79
CA GLY A 40 -29.38 7.00 13.40
C GLY A 40 -30.89 6.87 13.22
N PRO A 41 -31.42 7.35 12.07
CA PRO A 41 -32.85 7.48 11.85
C PRO A 41 -33.57 6.15 12.09
N ALA A 42 -34.52 6.16 13.03
CA ALA A 42 -35.42 5.04 13.26
C ALA A 42 -36.14 4.71 11.93
N PRO A 43 -36.24 3.43 11.54
CA PRO A 43 -36.89 3.05 10.29
C PRO A 43 -38.33 3.59 10.26
N SER A 44 -38.63 4.40 9.25
CA SER A 44 -39.96 4.98 9.06
C SER A 44 -40.93 3.91 8.57
N PHE A 45 -41.64 3.28 9.49
CA PHE A 45 -42.61 2.22 9.20
C PHE A 45 -43.97 2.73 8.67
N SER A 46 -44.03 3.97 8.18
CA SER A 46 -45.31 4.64 7.86
C SER A 46 -45.98 4.09 6.59
N SER A 47 -45.23 3.45 5.69
CA SER A 47 -45.76 2.99 4.38
C SER A 47 -46.01 1.48 4.26
N ALA A 48 -45.44 0.63 5.13
CA ALA A 48 -45.58 -0.81 4.99
C ALA A 48 -46.99 -1.31 5.37
N HIS A 49 -47.70 -1.98 4.45
CA HIS A 49 -49.04 -2.53 4.70
C HIS A 49 -48.97 -3.82 5.56
N ALA A 50 -48.92 -3.66 6.88
CA ALA A 50 -48.82 -4.77 7.85
C ALA A 50 -49.79 -4.60 9.04
N SER A 51 -50.28 -5.71 9.59
CA SER A 51 -51.13 -5.70 10.78
C SER A 51 -50.35 -5.29 12.05
N PRO A 52 -51.00 -4.74 13.09
CA PRO A 52 -50.32 -4.32 14.33
C PRO A 52 -49.46 -5.41 14.97
N SER A 53 -49.93 -6.66 14.97
CA SER A 53 -49.20 -7.82 15.51
C SER A 53 -47.92 -8.11 14.74
N VAL A 54 -47.94 -8.01 13.40
CA VAL A 54 -46.75 -8.22 12.55
C VAL A 54 -45.74 -7.10 12.74
N ARG A 55 -46.19 -5.86 12.95
CA ARG A 55 -45.31 -4.71 13.28
C ARG A 55 -44.63 -4.85 14.64
N ARG A 56 -45.31 -5.44 15.62
CA ARG A 56 -44.69 -5.76 16.91
C ARG A 56 -43.63 -6.85 16.73
N PHE A 57 -43.99 -7.94 16.03
CA PHE A 57 -43.11 -9.07 15.77
C PHE A 57 -41.84 -8.67 14.99
N SER A 58 -41.96 -7.77 14.01
CA SER A 58 -40.78 -7.30 13.26
C SER A 58 -39.84 -6.44 14.11
N ARG A 59 -40.35 -5.67 15.08
CA ARG A 59 -39.51 -4.91 16.02
C ARG A 59 -38.74 -5.81 16.97
N GLU A 60 -39.38 -6.87 17.46
CA GLU A 60 -38.73 -7.87 18.33
C GLU A 60 -37.56 -8.56 17.61
N LEU A 61 -37.66 -8.75 16.29
CA LEU A 61 -36.63 -9.37 15.46
C LEU A 61 -35.70 -8.37 14.75
N GLY A 62 -35.88 -7.06 14.95
CA GLY A 62 -35.07 -6.03 14.27
C GLY A 62 -35.26 -5.94 12.75
N VAL A 63 -36.38 -6.43 12.21
CA VAL A 63 -36.67 -6.48 10.77
C VAL A 63 -37.36 -5.19 10.30
N ASP A 64 -36.81 -4.58 9.25
CA ASP A 64 -37.44 -3.45 8.56
C ASP A 64 -38.51 -3.93 7.57
N LEU A 65 -39.78 -3.65 7.89
CA LEU A 65 -40.94 -4.01 7.07
C LEU A 65 -40.95 -3.38 5.68
N ASN A 66 -40.23 -2.28 5.46
CA ASN A 66 -40.11 -1.68 4.13
C ASN A 66 -39.28 -2.56 3.17
N LYS A 67 -38.49 -3.49 3.71
CA LYS A 67 -37.64 -4.42 2.94
C LYS A 67 -38.27 -5.82 2.79
N VAL A 68 -39.40 -6.07 3.45
CA VAL A 68 -40.11 -7.35 3.42
C VAL A 68 -41.20 -7.31 2.35
N LYS A 69 -41.14 -8.23 1.40
CA LYS A 69 -42.19 -8.39 0.37
C LYS A 69 -43.40 -9.11 0.99
N GLY A 70 -44.55 -8.44 1.03
CA GLY A 70 -45.79 -9.02 1.58
C GLY A 70 -46.51 -9.94 0.59
N SER A 71 -46.93 -11.12 1.06
CA SER A 71 -47.63 -12.13 0.25
C SER A 71 -49.16 -12.18 0.48
N GLY A 72 -49.69 -11.39 1.41
CA GLY A 72 -51.11 -11.40 1.76
C GLY A 72 -52.01 -10.57 0.82
N PRO A 73 -53.34 -10.60 1.02
CA PRO A 73 -54.29 -9.82 0.21
C PRO A 73 -53.94 -8.33 0.17
N LYS A 74 -53.92 -7.76 -1.05
CA LYS A 74 -53.48 -6.38 -1.32
C LYS A 74 -52.03 -6.09 -0.90
N GLY A 75 -51.14 -7.08 -1.00
CA GLY A 75 -49.72 -6.94 -0.64
C GLY A 75 -49.47 -6.79 0.85
N ARG A 76 -50.37 -7.34 1.69
CA ARG A 76 -50.22 -7.31 3.15
C ARG A 76 -49.03 -8.17 3.59
N ILE A 77 -48.18 -7.63 4.45
CA ILE A 77 -47.09 -8.38 5.08
C ILE A 77 -47.68 -9.28 6.16
N THR A 78 -47.44 -10.58 6.03
CA THR A 78 -47.83 -11.61 6.98
C THR A 78 -46.67 -11.97 7.90
N GLN A 79 -46.94 -12.69 8.99
CA GLN A 79 -45.89 -13.15 9.90
C GLN A 79 -44.90 -14.11 9.22
N GLN A 80 -45.39 -14.92 8.27
CA GLN A 80 -44.56 -15.85 7.48
C GLN A 80 -43.56 -15.10 6.60
N ASP A 81 -43.93 -13.93 6.04
CA ASP A 81 -43.03 -13.12 5.22
C ASP A 81 -41.86 -12.56 6.04
N VAL A 82 -42.12 -12.14 7.29
CA VAL A 82 -41.06 -11.67 8.21
C VAL A 82 -40.13 -12.81 8.62
N GLN A 83 -40.68 -13.99 8.93
CA GLN A 83 -39.87 -15.18 9.25
C GLN A 83 -39.03 -15.64 8.05
N GLY A 84 -39.60 -15.63 6.85
CA GLY A 84 -38.91 -15.95 5.62
C GLY A 84 -37.77 -14.97 5.33
N PHE A 85 -37.99 -13.68 5.56
CA PHE A 85 -36.95 -12.65 5.42
C PHE A 85 -35.78 -12.86 6.39
N VAL A 86 -36.06 -13.17 7.67
CA VAL A 86 -35.00 -13.46 8.66
C VAL A 86 -34.23 -14.73 8.29
N LYS A 87 -34.94 -15.78 7.87
CA LYS A 87 -34.30 -17.03 7.43
C LYS A 87 -33.42 -16.81 6.20
N ALA A 88 -33.88 -16.01 5.24
CA ALA A 88 -33.10 -15.63 4.07
C ALA A 88 -31.88 -14.77 4.46
N ALA A 89 -32.03 -13.81 5.36
CA ALA A 89 -30.93 -12.97 5.84
C ALA A 89 -29.86 -13.78 6.60
N LEU A 90 -30.28 -14.76 7.39
CA LEU A 90 -29.36 -15.65 8.11
C LEU A 90 -28.65 -16.64 7.15
N ALA A 91 -29.33 -17.07 6.08
CA ALA A 91 -28.74 -17.92 5.05
C ALA A 91 -27.86 -17.16 4.05
N ALA A 92 -28.13 -15.87 3.80
CA ALA A 92 -27.41 -15.05 2.84
C ALA A 92 -26.11 -14.44 3.41
N GLY A 93 -25.86 -14.56 4.72
CA GLY A 93 -24.78 -13.83 5.39
C GLY A 93 -24.98 -12.31 5.28
N PRO A 94 -24.16 -11.48 5.95
CA PRO A 94 -24.23 -10.04 5.77
C PRO A 94 -23.84 -9.72 4.33
N THR A 95 -24.83 -9.42 3.48
CA THR A 95 -24.58 -8.83 2.17
C THR A 95 -23.91 -7.48 2.39
N ALA A 96 -22.59 -7.46 2.23
CA ALA A 96 -21.84 -6.24 2.07
C ALA A 96 -22.50 -5.43 0.95
N ALA A 97 -22.78 -4.15 1.23
CA ALA A 97 -23.14 -3.18 0.21
C ALA A 97 -22.13 -3.26 -0.95
N PRO A 98 -22.54 -2.94 -2.20
CA PRO A 98 -21.62 -2.97 -3.32
C PRO A 98 -20.46 -2.03 -3.01
N ALA A 99 -19.30 -2.60 -2.70
CA ALA A 99 -18.06 -1.87 -2.58
C ALA A 99 -17.83 -1.22 -3.94
N ALA A 100 -18.01 0.09 -4.01
CA ALA A 100 -17.46 0.90 -5.07
C ALA A 100 -15.99 0.52 -5.20
N ALA A 101 -15.54 0.29 -6.43
CA ALA A 101 -14.23 -0.23 -6.81
C ALA A 101 -13.07 0.55 -6.16
N GLY A 102 -12.75 0.23 -4.91
CA GLY A 102 -11.53 0.59 -4.21
C GLY A 102 -10.62 -0.62 -4.27
N GLY A 103 -9.81 -0.71 -5.33
CA GLY A 103 -8.74 -1.69 -5.41
C GLY A 103 -7.72 -1.41 -4.31
N GLY A 104 -7.86 -2.08 -3.17
CA GLY A 104 -6.94 -1.88 -2.06
C GLY A 104 -7.17 -2.87 -0.94
N ALA A 105 -6.40 -3.96 -0.96
CA ALA A 105 -5.73 -4.54 0.21
C ALA A 105 -6.53 -4.86 1.49
N GLY A 106 -7.86 -4.81 1.51
CA GLY A 106 -8.65 -5.01 2.74
C GLY A 106 -8.43 -3.95 3.83
N LEU A 107 -7.74 -2.84 3.54
CA LEU A 107 -7.36 -1.83 4.55
C LEU A 107 -8.46 -0.82 4.88
N ASN A 108 -9.68 -0.94 4.33
CA ASN A 108 -10.84 -0.07 4.55
C ASN A 108 -10.50 1.43 4.72
N LEU A 109 -9.59 1.92 3.89
CA LEU A 109 -9.17 3.32 3.93
C LEU A 109 -10.28 4.19 3.33
N LEU A 110 -10.50 5.37 3.92
CA LEU A 110 -11.38 6.35 3.30
C LEU A 110 -10.86 6.67 1.89
N PRO A 111 -11.77 6.87 0.91
CA PRO A 111 -11.37 7.24 -0.44
C PRO A 111 -10.46 8.47 -0.42
N TRP A 112 -9.43 8.47 -1.28
CA TRP A 112 -8.53 9.60 -1.41
C TRP A 112 -9.33 10.87 -1.73
N PRO A 113 -9.10 11.99 -1.03
CA PRO A 113 -9.90 13.20 -1.24
C PRO A 113 -9.66 13.73 -2.65
N SER A 114 -10.75 13.98 -3.38
CA SER A 114 -10.68 14.70 -4.65
C SER A 114 -10.46 16.18 -4.35
N LEU A 115 -9.20 16.62 -4.42
CA LEU A 115 -8.85 18.03 -4.26
C LEU A 115 -9.15 18.77 -5.56
N ASP A 116 -9.92 19.85 -5.43
CA ASP A 116 -10.05 20.85 -6.47
C ASP A 116 -8.84 21.79 -6.40
N PHE A 117 -7.92 21.61 -7.34
CA PHE A 117 -6.67 22.36 -7.38
C PHE A 117 -6.87 23.84 -7.76
N SER A 118 -8.01 24.23 -8.32
CA SER A 118 -8.31 25.62 -8.74
C SER A 118 -8.34 26.61 -7.57
N LYS A 119 -8.55 26.11 -6.35
CA LYS A 119 -8.55 26.91 -5.11
C LYS A 119 -7.16 27.42 -4.74
N PHE A 120 -6.10 26.90 -5.35
CA PHE A 120 -4.71 27.22 -5.01
C PHE A 120 -4.01 28.10 -6.07
N GLY A 121 -4.76 28.62 -7.06
CA GLY A 121 -4.24 29.50 -8.12
C GLY A 121 -4.27 28.87 -9.51
N GLU A 122 -3.42 29.36 -10.42
CA GLU A 122 -3.30 28.82 -11.77
C GLU A 122 -2.70 27.40 -11.74
N THR A 123 -3.42 26.43 -12.30
CA THR A 123 -3.01 25.02 -12.33
C THR A 123 -2.77 24.54 -13.75
N GLU A 124 -1.65 23.85 -13.97
CA GLU A 124 -1.37 23.15 -15.22
C GLU A 124 -1.63 21.64 -15.06
N ALA A 125 -2.51 21.09 -15.90
CA ALA A 125 -2.79 19.67 -15.92
C ALA A 125 -1.80 18.94 -16.85
N GLN A 126 -0.84 18.22 -16.27
CA GLN A 126 0.11 17.41 -17.03
C GLN A 126 -0.35 15.95 -17.15
N PRO A 127 -0.56 15.43 -18.38
CA PRO A 127 -1.00 14.06 -18.57
C PRO A 127 0.10 13.07 -18.17
N LEU A 128 -0.24 12.07 -17.36
CA LEU A 128 0.68 10.98 -17.03
C LEU A 128 0.99 10.13 -18.26
N SER A 129 2.26 9.77 -18.42
CA SER A 129 2.70 8.82 -19.44
C SER A 129 2.08 7.43 -19.22
N ARG A 130 1.97 6.64 -20.29
CA ARG A 130 1.41 5.28 -20.23
C ARG A 130 2.14 4.39 -19.21
N ILE A 131 3.47 4.51 -19.13
CA ILE A 131 4.30 3.77 -18.17
C ILE A 131 3.93 4.14 -16.73
N LYS A 132 3.73 5.43 -16.42
CA LYS A 132 3.34 5.88 -15.08
C LYS A 132 1.93 5.38 -14.70
N LYS A 133 0.98 5.41 -15.64
CA LYS A 133 -0.39 4.92 -15.43
C LYS A 133 -0.44 3.42 -15.13
N ILE A 134 0.43 2.62 -15.75
CA ILE A 134 0.47 1.16 -15.55
C ILE A 134 1.34 0.78 -14.34
N SER A 135 2.50 1.41 -14.19
CA SER A 135 3.47 1.04 -13.16
C SER A 135 3.06 1.54 -11.78
N GLY A 136 2.45 2.73 -11.70
CA GLY A 136 2.04 3.35 -10.44
C GLY A 136 1.17 2.44 -9.56
N PRO A 137 0.05 1.89 -10.07
CA PRO A 137 -0.79 0.97 -9.30
C PRO A 137 -0.06 -0.30 -8.86
N ASN A 138 0.84 -0.85 -9.69
CA ASN A 138 1.59 -2.06 -9.34
C ASN A 138 2.65 -1.79 -8.26
N LEU A 139 3.36 -0.66 -8.34
CA LEU A 139 4.33 -0.21 -7.35
C LEU A 139 3.64 0.09 -6.01
N HIS A 140 2.52 0.81 -6.06
CA HIS A 140 1.74 1.12 -4.86
C HIS A 140 1.19 -0.16 -4.19
N ARG A 141 0.69 -1.11 -4.99
CA ARG A 141 0.26 -2.41 -4.47
C ARG A 141 1.43 -3.14 -3.78
N ASN A 142 2.61 -3.19 -4.41
CA ASN A 142 3.78 -3.81 -3.80
C ASN A 142 4.19 -3.16 -2.48
N TRP A 143 4.14 -1.83 -2.41
CA TRP A 143 4.48 -1.05 -1.22
C TRP A 143 3.52 -1.28 -0.06
N VAL A 144 2.21 -1.38 -0.34
CA VAL A 144 1.18 -1.54 0.68
C VAL A 144 1.03 -3.01 1.13
N MET A 145 1.18 -3.96 0.20
CA MET A 145 0.88 -5.38 0.47
C MET A 145 2.04 -6.16 1.09
N ILE A 146 3.28 -5.82 0.75
CA ILE A 146 4.45 -6.58 1.20
C ILE A 146 5.03 -5.86 2.43
N PRO A 147 5.29 -6.54 3.56
CA PRO A 147 6.02 -5.94 4.67
C PRO A 147 7.51 -5.88 4.32
N HIS A 148 7.93 -4.78 3.69
CA HIS A 148 9.32 -4.55 3.33
C HIS A 148 10.18 -4.39 4.59
N VAL A 149 11.30 -5.11 4.64
CA VAL A 149 12.35 -4.93 5.65
C VAL A 149 13.65 -4.62 4.90
N THR A 150 14.31 -3.52 5.26
CA THR A 150 15.59 -3.13 4.66
C THR A 150 16.73 -3.45 5.62
N GLN A 151 17.77 -4.12 5.10
CA GLN A 151 18.99 -4.43 5.84
C GLN A 151 20.19 -3.85 5.09
N PHE A 152 21.18 -3.39 5.86
CA PHE A 152 22.41 -2.80 5.35
C PHE A 152 23.60 -3.53 5.97
N GLU A 153 24.56 -3.88 5.14
CA GLU A 153 25.81 -4.53 5.53
C GLU A 153 26.94 -3.99 4.65
N GLU A 154 28.15 -3.97 5.20
CA GLU A 154 29.35 -3.57 4.49
C GLU A 154 30.19 -4.81 4.18
N ALA A 155 30.72 -4.88 2.97
CA ALA A 155 31.61 -5.96 2.53
C ALA A 155 32.88 -5.35 1.95
N ASP A 156 34.04 -5.83 2.41
CA ASP A 156 35.32 -5.50 1.79
C ASP A 156 35.43 -6.22 0.43
N VAL A 157 35.77 -5.47 -0.60
CA VAL A 157 35.88 -5.93 -1.99
C VAL A 157 37.27 -5.72 -2.58
N THR A 158 38.28 -5.44 -1.74
CA THR A 158 39.65 -5.14 -2.15
C THR A 158 40.23 -6.25 -3.04
N ASP A 159 40.28 -7.48 -2.54
CA ASP A 159 40.82 -8.63 -3.28
C ASP A 159 40.05 -8.91 -4.59
N LEU A 160 38.74 -8.65 -4.58
CA LEU A 160 37.88 -8.88 -5.73
C LEU A 160 38.11 -7.81 -6.82
N GLU A 161 38.36 -6.57 -6.42
CA GLU A 161 38.73 -5.49 -7.34
C GLU A 161 40.11 -5.73 -7.96
N GLU A 162 41.09 -6.19 -7.18
CA GLU A 162 42.40 -6.62 -7.70
C GLU A 162 42.23 -7.73 -8.75
N LEU A 163 41.49 -8.79 -8.42
CA LEU A 163 41.16 -9.87 -9.35
C LEU A 163 40.48 -9.36 -10.63
N ARG A 164 39.55 -8.40 -10.51
CA ARG A 164 38.87 -7.80 -11.67
C ARG A 164 39.84 -7.06 -12.57
N VAL A 165 40.78 -6.29 -12.01
CA VAL A 165 41.79 -5.55 -12.78
C VAL A 165 42.72 -6.53 -13.49
N ASP A 166 43.22 -7.53 -12.79
CA ASP A 166 44.12 -8.53 -13.35
C ASP A 166 43.46 -9.37 -14.45
N SER A 167 42.22 -9.79 -14.23
CA SER A 167 41.43 -10.54 -15.22
C SER A 167 41.18 -9.71 -16.48
N ASN A 168 40.84 -8.42 -16.33
CA ASN A 168 40.68 -7.52 -17.47
C ASN A 168 41.99 -7.29 -18.22
N ALA A 169 43.11 -7.17 -17.51
CA ALA A 169 44.42 -7.07 -18.14
C ALA A 169 44.76 -8.35 -18.93
N ALA A 170 44.42 -9.52 -18.39
CA ALA A 170 44.58 -10.80 -19.08
C ALA A 170 43.70 -10.90 -20.34
N TYR A 171 42.40 -10.54 -20.25
CA TYR A 171 41.50 -10.51 -21.41
C TYR A 171 41.94 -9.53 -22.49
N ALA A 172 42.46 -8.36 -22.10
CA ALA A 172 43.04 -7.40 -23.03
C ALA A 172 44.27 -7.96 -23.75
N LYS A 173 45.18 -8.65 -23.03
CA LYS A 173 46.33 -9.34 -23.64
C LYS A 173 45.91 -10.45 -24.60
N ALA A 174 44.85 -11.18 -24.27
CA ALA A 174 44.25 -12.21 -25.13
C ALA A 174 43.43 -11.63 -26.30
N LYS A 175 43.34 -10.30 -26.45
CA LYS A 175 42.50 -9.60 -27.44
C LYS A 175 41.02 -10.04 -27.40
N SER A 176 40.55 -10.43 -26.21
CA SER A 176 39.15 -10.75 -26.00
C SER A 176 38.31 -9.45 -25.98
N PRO A 177 37.12 -9.43 -26.60
CA PRO A 177 36.20 -8.29 -26.52
C PRO A 177 35.51 -8.16 -25.16
N VAL A 178 35.73 -9.12 -24.25
CA VAL A 178 35.04 -9.20 -22.95
C VAL A 178 35.71 -8.28 -21.94
N LYS A 179 34.91 -7.48 -21.23
CA LYS A 179 35.34 -6.64 -20.12
C LYS A 179 34.51 -6.96 -18.88
N LEU A 180 35.18 -7.42 -17.83
CA LEU A 180 34.57 -7.72 -16.54
C LEU A 180 34.29 -6.44 -15.76
N THR A 181 33.03 -6.28 -15.36
CA THR A 181 32.55 -5.23 -14.45
C THR A 181 32.21 -5.84 -13.09
N MET A 182 32.19 -5.00 -12.05
CA MET A 182 31.85 -5.44 -10.69
C MET A 182 30.47 -6.12 -10.62
N LEU A 183 29.53 -5.69 -11.47
CA LEU A 183 28.19 -6.26 -11.57
C LEU A 183 28.19 -7.77 -11.86
N ALA A 184 29.14 -8.27 -12.66
CA ALA A 184 29.23 -9.70 -12.98
C ALA A 184 29.51 -10.55 -11.73
N PHE A 185 30.38 -10.07 -10.84
CA PHE A 185 30.69 -10.73 -9.57
C PHE A 185 29.49 -10.68 -8.62
N VAL A 186 28.81 -9.53 -8.52
CA VAL A 186 27.60 -9.37 -7.71
C VAL A 186 26.49 -10.32 -8.17
N ILE A 187 26.30 -10.49 -9.49
CA ILE A 187 25.33 -11.46 -10.04
C ILE A 187 25.74 -12.89 -9.66
N LYS A 188 27.01 -13.28 -9.84
CA LYS A 188 27.48 -14.63 -9.50
C LYS A 188 27.33 -14.92 -8.01
N ALA A 189 27.66 -13.96 -7.14
CA ALA A 189 27.45 -14.05 -5.70
C ALA A 189 25.97 -14.17 -5.35
N SER A 190 25.09 -13.38 -5.99
CA SER A 190 23.64 -13.45 -5.79
C SER A 190 23.08 -14.83 -6.17
N ILE A 191 23.53 -15.42 -7.29
CA ILE A 191 23.12 -16.77 -7.69
C ILE A 191 23.55 -17.80 -6.65
N ALA A 192 24.79 -17.74 -6.18
CA ALA A 192 25.29 -18.63 -5.15
C ALA A 192 24.49 -18.49 -3.83
N ALA A 193 24.16 -17.26 -3.44
CA ALA A 193 23.34 -16.98 -2.26
C ALA A 193 21.90 -17.51 -2.42
N LEU A 194 21.25 -17.28 -3.56
CA LEU A 194 19.89 -17.78 -3.82
C LEU A 194 19.82 -19.30 -3.93
N LYS A 195 20.88 -19.98 -4.43
CA LYS A 195 20.99 -21.44 -4.40
C LYS A 195 21.19 -21.98 -2.98
N LYS A 196 21.98 -21.29 -2.14
CA LYS A 196 22.22 -21.67 -0.74
C LYS A 196 21.01 -21.42 0.17
N PHE A 197 20.25 -20.36 -0.08
CA PHE A 197 19.10 -19.94 0.72
C PHE A 197 17.82 -19.93 -0.13
N PRO A 198 17.24 -21.11 -0.40
CA PRO A 198 16.13 -21.25 -1.35
C PRO A 198 14.89 -20.44 -0.95
N ASN A 199 14.63 -20.25 0.34
CA ASN A 199 13.50 -19.44 0.82
C ASN A 199 13.55 -17.97 0.35
N PHE A 200 14.74 -17.42 0.09
CA PHE A 200 14.89 -16.07 -0.50
C PHE A 200 14.54 -16.03 -2.00
N ASN A 201 14.52 -17.18 -2.66
CA ASN A 201 14.17 -17.36 -4.07
C ASN A 201 12.78 -18.01 -4.24
N ALA A 202 11.85 -17.74 -3.32
CA ALA A 202 10.49 -18.30 -3.35
C ALA A 202 9.43 -17.20 -3.53
N SER A 203 8.25 -17.59 -3.99
CA SER A 203 7.08 -16.71 -4.07
C SER A 203 5.95 -17.26 -3.18
N LEU A 204 5.26 -16.36 -2.48
CA LEU A 204 4.08 -16.74 -1.68
C LEU A 204 2.87 -16.93 -2.59
N ASP A 205 2.18 -18.06 -2.42
CA ASP A 205 0.94 -18.37 -3.12
C ASP A 205 -0.23 -18.33 -2.12
N GLU A 206 -1.15 -17.38 -2.32
CA GLU A 206 -2.35 -17.21 -1.50
C GLU A 206 -3.41 -18.29 -1.79
N ALA A 207 -3.42 -18.90 -2.98
CA ALA A 207 -4.47 -19.83 -3.39
C ALA A 207 -4.38 -21.21 -2.70
N ASN A 208 -3.18 -21.61 -2.27
CA ASN A 208 -2.91 -22.92 -1.69
C ASN A 208 -2.60 -22.88 -0.18
N GLY A 209 -2.95 -21.81 0.55
CA GLY A 209 -2.79 -21.78 2.02
C GLY A 209 -1.41 -21.31 2.51
N HIS A 210 -0.86 -20.25 1.93
CA HIS A 210 0.44 -19.67 2.30
C HIS A 210 1.62 -20.65 2.18
N HIS A 211 1.59 -21.54 1.18
CA HIS A 211 2.77 -22.31 0.83
C HIS A 211 3.75 -21.43 0.04
N ALA A 212 5.02 -21.43 0.43
CA ALA A 212 6.10 -20.89 -0.39
C ALA A 212 6.24 -21.78 -1.63
N GLY A 213 5.63 -21.35 -2.74
CA GLY A 213 5.74 -22.03 -4.00
C GLY A 213 7.12 -21.77 -4.59
N PHE A 214 7.94 -22.81 -4.67
CA PHE A 214 9.17 -22.82 -5.47
C PHE A 214 8.81 -22.87 -6.95
N ARG A 215 8.39 -21.72 -7.52
CA ARG A 215 8.39 -21.57 -8.97
C ARG A 215 9.83 -21.22 -9.36
N ASP A 216 10.53 -22.17 -9.97
CA ASP A 216 11.78 -21.89 -10.69
C ASP A 216 11.47 -20.93 -11.84
N GLN A 217 11.42 -19.63 -11.53
CA GLN A 217 11.22 -18.57 -12.51
C GLN A 217 12.54 -18.32 -13.23
N GLY A 218 13.05 -19.30 -13.97
CA GLY A 218 13.94 -19.16 -15.13
C GLY A 218 15.26 -18.38 -15.00
N ILE A 219 15.59 -17.78 -13.84
CA ILE A 219 16.82 -17.01 -13.64
C ILE A 219 18.03 -17.95 -13.58
N HIS A 220 17.84 -19.18 -13.11
CA HIS A 220 18.92 -20.19 -13.06
C HIS A 220 19.32 -20.71 -14.44
N ARG A 221 18.38 -20.80 -15.40
CA ARG A 221 18.67 -21.39 -16.71
C ARG A 221 19.60 -20.54 -17.59
N ARG A 222 19.68 -19.22 -17.35
CA ARG A 222 20.58 -18.32 -18.11
C ARG A 222 21.99 -18.21 -17.52
N ALA A 223 22.17 -18.61 -16.25
CA ALA A 223 23.47 -18.52 -15.59
C ALA A 223 24.32 -19.78 -15.77
N GLU A 224 23.69 -20.93 -16.05
CA GLU A 224 24.40 -22.20 -16.32
C GLU A 224 24.98 -22.29 -17.74
N GLU A 225 24.61 -21.38 -18.64
CA GLU A 225 25.23 -21.24 -19.97
C GLU A 225 26.43 -20.30 -20.01
N VAL A 226 26.83 -19.71 -18.87
CA VAL A 226 28.10 -18.97 -18.79
C VAL A 226 29.21 -20.00 -18.50
N PRO A 227 30.12 -20.27 -19.45
CA PRO A 227 31.24 -21.18 -19.21
C PRO A 227 32.00 -20.72 -17.97
N GLU A 228 32.42 -21.66 -17.14
CA GLU A 228 33.34 -21.35 -16.04
C GLU A 228 34.54 -20.58 -16.61
N LEU A 229 34.76 -19.37 -16.07
CA LEU A 229 35.93 -18.55 -16.34
C LEU A 229 37.07 -18.98 -15.43
#